data_AF-A0AAV0Y3Z7-F1
#
_entry.id   AF-A0AAV0Y3Z7-F1
#
_cell.length_a   1.000
_cell.length_b   1.000
_cell.length_c   1.000
_cell.angle_alpha   90.00
_cell.angle_beta   90.00
_cell.angle_gamma   90.00
#
_symmetry.space_group_name_H-M   'P 1'
#
loop_
_entity.id
_entity.type
_entity.pdbx_description
1 polymer ?
#
loop_
_entity_poly.entity_id
_entity_poly.type
_entity_poly.pdbx_seq_one_letter_code
_entity_poly.pdbx_strand_id
1 'polypeptide(L)'
;MAPKKEETAENALARARVKRDNVLNSIKGIHVTALAARSDANRVPSLIIHAEDLNQYVEQFQRQQDVIINALFDLDRVAEFDQDDRPMIASMETMRLEIKTVVASVSEIKSSSSSSITSAPQ
;
A
#
# COMPACT_ATOMS: atom_id res chain seq x y z
N MET A 1 -20.37 20.68 30.98
CA MET A 1 -19.74 20.11 29.77
C MET A 1 -18.27 19.87 30.10
N ALA A 2 -17.79 18.62 30.03
CA ALA A 2 -16.36 18.36 30.13
C ALA A 2 -15.67 18.98 28.91
N PRO A 3 -14.55 19.71 29.07
CA PRO A 3 -13.83 20.26 27.93
C PRO A 3 -13.37 19.11 27.05
N LYS A 4 -13.70 19.14 25.76
CA LYS A 4 -13.05 18.28 24.77
C LYS A 4 -11.57 18.61 24.87
N LYS A 5 -10.76 17.66 25.35
CA LYS A 5 -9.31 17.80 25.38
C LYS A 5 -8.88 18.10 23.95
N GLU A 6 -8.41 19.31 23.67
CA GLU A 6 -7.84 19.64 22.36
C GLU A 6 -6.69 18.64 22.09
N GLU A 7 -6.75 17.98 20.95
CA GLU A 7 -5.68 17.07 20.50
C GLU A 7 -4.47 17.95 20.21
N THR A 8 -3.40 17.80 21.00
CA THR A 8 -2.16 18.55 20.75
C THR A 8 -1.49 18.03 19.48
N ALA A 9 -0.67 18.87 18.84
CA ALA A 9 0.05 18.49 17.63
C ALA A 9 0.94 17.26 17.83
N GLU A 10 1.53 17.06 19.03
CA GLU A 10 2.33 15.86 19.34
C GLU A 10 1.46 14.59 19.36
N ASN A 11 0.27 14.67 19.95
CA ASN A 11 -0.66 13.54 19.98
C ASN A 11 -1.19 13.22 18.58
N ALA A 12 -1.50 14.24 17.78
CA ALA A 12 -1.90 14.09 16.38
C ALA A 12 -0.79 13.43 15.56
N LEU A 13 0.46 13.88 15.71
CA LEU A 13 1.64 13.32 15.06
C LEU A 13 1.83 11.84 15.40
N ALA A 14 1.85 11.51 16.70
CA ALA A 14 2.05 10.12 17.15
C ALA A 14 0.94 9.20 16.63
N ARG A 15 -0.32 9.64 16.69
CA ARG A 15 -1.47 8.87 16.21
C ARG A 15 -1.43 8.68 14.70
N ALA A 16 -1.05 9.71 13.94
CA ALA A 16 -0.94 9.63 12.49
C ALA A 16 0.16 8.66 12.06
N ARG A 17 1.33 8.68 12.73
CA ARG A 17 2.41 7.70 12.52
C ARG A 17 1.95 6.27 12.77
N VAL A 18 1.30 5.99 13.91
CA VAL A 18 0.75 4.65 14.21
C VAL A 18 -0.24 4.19 13.14
N LYS A 19 -1.17 5.07 12.72
CA LYS A 19 -2.14 4.72 11.66
C LYS A 19 -1.46 4.45 10.33
N ARG A 20 -0.50 5.29 9.93
CA ARG A 20 0.29 5.11 8.71
C ARG A 20 0.99 3.76 8.72
N ASP A 21 1.64 3.42 9.82
CA ASP A 21 2.42 2.19 9.94
C ASP A 21 1.52 0.94 9.87
N ASN A 22 0.34 1.01 10.47
CA ASN A 22 -0.67 -0.04 10.34
C ASN A 22 -1.12 -0.23 8.88
N VAL A 23 -1.39 0.86 8.16
CA VAL A 23 -1.74 0.81 6.73
C VAL A 23 -0.58 0.27 5.90
N LEU A 24 0.66 0.67 6.20
CA LEU A 24 1.85 0.16 5.54
C LEU A 24 2.01 -1.35 5.73
N ASN A 25 1.68 -1.87 6.92
CA ASN A 25 1.69 -3.31 7.17
C ASN A 25 0.64 -4.05 6.35
N SER A 26 -0.53 -3.47 6.08
CA SER A 26 -1.50 -4.04 5.14
C SER A 26 -0.93 -4.10 3.72
N ILE A 27 -0.27 -3.04 3.25
CA ILE A 27 0.41 -3.02 1.93
C ILE A 27 1.51 -4.08 1.87
N LYS A 28 2.32 -4.23 2.92
CA LYS A 28 3.32 -5.30 3.04
C LYS A 28 2.69 -6.69 2.96
N GLY A 29 1.51 -6.89 3.56
CA GLY A 29 0.77 -8.15 3.46
C GLY A 29 0.40 -8.49 2.01
N ILE A 30 -0.12 -7.52 1.25
CA ILE A 30 -0.41 -7.71 -0.17
C ILE A 30 0.88 -8.00 -0.95
N HIS A 31 1.97 -7.30 -0.64
CA HIS A 31 3.27 -7.51 -1.28
C HIS A 31 3.80 -8.93 -1.07
N VAL A 32 3.71 -9.48 0.15
CA VAL A 32 4.07 -10.87 0.43
C VAL A 32 3.24 -11.84 -0.42
N THR A 33 1.92 -11.62 -0.53
CA THR A 33 1.05 -12.42 -1.39
C THR A 33 1.43 -12.30 -2.87
N ALA A 34 1.83 -11.10 -3.33
CA ALA A 34 2.29 -10.87 -4.69
C ALA A 34 3.57 -11.66 -4.99
N LEU A 35 4.55 -11.63 -4.08
CA LEU A 35 5.79 -12.40 -4.23
C LEU A 35 5.52 -13.92 -4.26
N ALA A 36 4.57 -14.41 -3.45
CA ALA A 36 4.17 -15.81 -3.49
C ALA A 36 3.49 -16.18 -4.83
N ALA A 37 2.56 -15.35 -5.30
CA ALA A 37 1.84 -15.56 -6.56
C ALA A 37 2.74 -15.47 -7.80
N ARG A 38 3.87 -14.76 -7.71
CA ARG A 38 4.89 -14.74 -8.77
C ARG A 38 5.49 -16.12 -9.03
N SER A 39 5.54 -16.99 -8.03
CA SER A 39 6.17 -18.32 -8.11
C SER A 39 5.18 -19.48 -8.02
N ASP A 40 3.96 -19.24 -7.54
CA ASP A 40 2.91 -20.25 -7.37
C ASP A 40 1.57 -19.76 -7.94
N ALA A 41 1.16 -20.36 -9.07
CA ALA A 41 -0.08 -20.03 -9.76
C ALA A 41 -1.33 -20.23 -8.88
N ASN A 42 -1.27 -21.11 -7.88
CA ASN A 42 -2.40 -21.35 -6.96
C ASN A 42 -2.65 -20.15 -6.02
N ARG A 43 -1.69 -19.24 -5.88
CA ARG A 43 -1.81 -18.02 -5.07
C ARG A 43 -2.35 -16.83 -5.85
N VAL A 44 -2.44 -16.92 -7.17
CA VAL A 44 -2.94 -15.84 -8.04
C VAL A 44 -4.35 -15.38 -7.67
N PRO A 45 -5.33 -16.26 -7.39
CA PRO A 45 -6.67 -15.81 -6.98
C PRO A 45 -6.64 -14.97 -5.70
N SER A 46 -5.83 -15.36 -4.72
CA SER A 46 -5.66 -14.61 -3.47
C SER A 46 -5.01 -13.25 -3.72
N LEU A 47 -4.00 -13.18 -4.60
CA LEU A 47 -3.41 -11.89 -5.00
C LEU A 47 -4.44 -10.96 -5.63
N ILE A 48 -5.26 -11.45 -6.57
CA ILE A 48 -6.25 -10.62 -7.26
C ILE A 48 -7.21 -9.97 -6.25
N ILE A 49 -7.75 -10.77 -5.32
CA ILE A 49 -8.66 -10.27 -4.27
C ILE A 49 -7.97 -9.20 -3.42
N HIS A 50 -6.77 -9.48 -2.92
CA HIS A 50 -6.05 -8.54 -2.07
C HIS A 50 -5.59 -7.27 -2.81
N ALA A 51 -5.35 -7.35 -4.11
CA ALA A 51 -4.92 -6.20 -4.91
C ALA A 51 -6.04 -5.17 -5.14
N GLU A 52 -7.31 -5.55 -5.02
CA GLU A 52 -8.45 -4.63 -5.10
C GLU A 52 -8.37 -3.53 -4.03
N ASP A 53 -7.92 -3.89 -2.82
CA ASP A 53 -7.80 -2.97 -1.68
C ASP A 53 -6.55 -2.07 -1.75
N LEU A 54 -5.60 -2.34 -2.66
CA LEU A 54 -4.28 -1.67 -2.67
C LEU A 54 -4.40 -0.16 -2.81
N ASN A 55 -5.23 0.34 -3.74
CA ASN A 55 -5.37 1.78 -3.96
C ASN A 55 -5.96 2.46 -2.71
N GLN A 56 -6.92 1.82 -2.06
CA GLN A 56 -7.53 2.34 -0.83
C GLN A 56 -6.49 2.46 0.30
N TYR A 57 -5.60 1.47 0.47
CA TYR A 57 -4.53 1.57 1.47
C TYR A 57 -3.50 2.65 1.12
N VAL A 58 -3.13 2.79 -0.15
CA VAL A 58 -2.21 3.86 -0.59
C VAL A 58 -2.79 5.24 -0.29
N GLU A 59 -4.08 5.47 -0.56
CA GLU A 59 -4.75 6.72 -0.22
C GLU A 59 -4.81 6.95 1.30
N GLN A 60 -5.10 5.92 2.09
CA GLN A 60 -5.09 6.04 3.55
C GLN A 60 -3.70 6.41 4.08
N PHE A 61 -2.64 5.81 3.51
CA PHE A 61 -1.27 6.12 3.85
C PHE A 61 -0.94 7.58 3.53
N GLN A 62 -1.28 8.06 2.33
CA GLN A 62 -1.08 9.46 1.92
C GLN A 62 -1.82 10.43 2.83
N ARG A 63 -3.10 10.15 3.17
CA ARG A 63 -3.87 10.95 4.12
C ARG A 63 -3.21 11.04 5.50
N GLN A 64 -2.60 9.95 5.99
CA GLN A 64 -1.86 10.04 7.26
C GLN A 64 -0.55 10.81 7.11
N GLN A 65 0.12 10.72 5.96
CA GLN A 65 1.33 11.49 5.68
C GLN A 65 1.06 13.00 5.70
N ASP A 66 -0.06 13.45 5.12
CA ASP A 66 -0.47 14.86 5.16
C ASP A 66 -0.69 15.34 6.60
N VAL A 67 -1.32 14.52 7.45
CA VAL A 67 -1.51 14.83 8.88
C VAL A 67 -0.18 14.92 9.61
N ILE A 68 0.77 14.01 9.32
CA ILE A 68 2.13 14.04 9.89
C ILE A 68 2.84 15.33 9.50
N ILE A 69 2.79 15.71 8.22
CA ILE A 69 3.43 16.93 7.72
C ILE A 69 2.87 18.16 8.44
N ASN A 70 1.55 18.28 8.51
CA ASN A 70 0.90 19.41 9.18
C ASN A 70 1.30 19.49 10.66
N ALA A 71 1.28 18.36 11.37
CA ALA A 71 1.67 18.33 12.78
C ALA A 71 3.16 18.67 12.99
N LEU A 72 4.05 18.24 12.08
CA LEU A 72 5.47 18.61 12.14
C LEU A 72 5.71 20.09 11.84
N PHE A 73 4.91 20.70 10.96
CA PHE A 73 4.93 22.15 10.74
C PHE A 73 4.51 22.92 11.99
N ASP A 74 3.39 22.51 12.62
CA ASP A 74 2.89 23.15 13.85
C ASP A 74 3.89 23.07 15.01
N LEU A 75 4.74 22.04 15.00
CA LEU A 75 5.78 21.82 16.00
C LEU A 75 7.16 22.38 15.63
N ASP A 76 7.32 23.00 14.46
CA ASP A 76 8.62 23.46 13.91
C ASP A 76 9.69 22.34 13.83
N ARG A 77 9.25 21.13 13.47
CA ARG A 77 10.07 19.88 13.43
C ARG A 77 10.14 19.26 12.05
N VAL A 78 9.99 20.05 10.99
CA VAL A 78 9.92 19.58 9.59
C VAL A 78 11.14 18.75 9.18
N ALA A 79 12.33 19.02 9.74
CA ALA A 79 13.54 18.23 9.48
C ALA A 79 13.39 16.74 9.84
N GLU A 80 12.53 16.40 10.79
CA GLU A 80 12.24 15.00 11.15
C GLU A 80 11.51 14.26 10.03
N PHE A 81 10.74 14.97 9.21
CA PHE A 81 10.02 14.34 8.11
C PHE A 81 10.98 13.67 7.13
N ASP A 82 12.06 14.37 6.77
CA ASP A 82 13.02 13.87 5.79
C ASP A 82 13.85 12.70 6.35
N GLN A 83 14.07 12.66 7.67
CA GLN A 83 14.86 11.61 8.32
C GLN A 83 14.02 10.37 8.64
N ASP A 84 12.86 10.55 9.26
CA ASP A 84 12.08 9.45 9.86
C ASP A 84 10.96 8.97 8.94
N ASP A 85 10.31 9.89 8.21
CA ASP A 85 9.04 9.62 7.53
C ASP A 85 9.21 9.42 6.00
N ARG A 86 10.15 10.12 5.37
CA ARG A 86 10.41 10.04 3.92
C ARG A 86 10.89 8.65 3.45
N PRO A 87 11.77 7.91 4.17
CA PRO A 87 12.16 6.56 3.76
C PRO A 87 10.96 5.59 3.66
N MET A 88 9.94 5.77 4.51
CA MET A 88 8.74 4.93 4.49
C MET A 88 7.87 5.19 3.25
N ILE A 89 7.82 6.43 2.75
CA ILE A 89 7.14 6.74 1.48
C ILE A 89 7.79 5.95 0.35
N ALA A 90 9.12 6.03 0.23
CA ALA A 90 9.85 5.34 -0.83
C ALA A 90 9.60 3.81 -0.77
N SER A 91 9.67 3.23 0.43
CA SER A 91 9.37 1.81 0.63
C SER A 91 7.95 1.44 0.21
N MET A 92 6.95 2.25 0.58
CA MET A 92 5.56 2.06 0.20
C MET A 92 5.37 2.11 -1.32
N GLU A 93 5.98 3.08 -2.00
CA GLU A 93 5.90 3.25 -3.45
C GLU A 93 6.53 2.07 -4.20
N THR A 94 7.70 1.59 -3.73
CA THR A 94 8.35 0.39 -4.28
C THR A 94 7.44 -0.82 -4.17
N MET A 95 6.89 -1.10 -2.97
CA MET A 95 5.98 -2.24 -2.78
C MET A 95 4.73 -2.12 -3.65
N ARG A 96 4.13 -0.92 -3.73
CA ARG A 96 2.97 -0.66 -4.59
C ARG A 96 3.28 -0.97 -6.05
N LEU A 97 4.44 -0.53 -6.55
CA LEU A 97 4.85 -0.79 -7.92
C LEU A 97 5.02 -2.29 -8.17
N GLU A 98 5.74 -2.99 -7.29
CA GLU A 98 5.98 -4.43 -7.42
C GLU A 98 4.67 -5.23 -7.41
N ILE A 99 3.72 -4.92 -6.51
CA ILE A 99 2.40 -5.55 -6.49
C ILE A 99 1.71 -5.37 -7.85
N LYS A 100 1.65 -4.13 -8.36
CA LYS A 100 0.99 -3.82 -9.63
C LYS A 100 1.65 -4.54 -10.81
N THR A 101 2.98 -4.63 -10.82
CA THR A 101 3.73 -5.38 -11.84
C THR A 101 3.38 -6.86 -11.82
N VAL A 102 3.34 -7.49 -10.63
CA VAL A 102 2.95 -8.91 -10.53
C VAL A 102 1.51 -9.10 -11.00
N VAL A 103 0.57 -8.28 -10.54
CA VAL A 103 -0.85 -8.34 -10.96
C VAL A 103 -1.01 -8.22 -12.48
N ALA A 104 -0.27 -7.31 -13.12
CA ALA A 104 -0.27 -7.18 -14.58
C ALA A 104 0.26 -8.45 -15.26
N SER A 105 1.41 -8.96 -14.80
CA SER A 105 2.04 -10.15 -15.40
C SER A 105 1.17 -11.41 -15.32
N VAL A 106 0.48 -11.64 -14.20
CA VAL A 106 -0.40 -12.81 -14.04
C VAL A 106 -1.68 -12.68 -14.86
N SER A 107 -2.13 -11.44 -15.11
CA SER A 107 -3.29 -11.16 -15.97
C SER A 107 -2.97 -11.42 -17.44
N GLU A 108 -1.75 -11.11 -17.89
CA GLU A 108 -1.30 -11.41 -19.25
C GLU A 108 -1.20 -12.92 -19.51
N ILE A 109 -0.66 -13.69 -18.56
CA ILE A 109 -0.58 -15.17 -18.66
C ILE A 109 -1.97 -15.80 -18.86
N LYS A 110 -2.99 -15.27 -18.18
CA LYS A 110 -4.38 -15.75 -18.31
C LYS A 110 -4.94 -15.50 -19.70
N SER A 111 -4.64 -14.35 -20.30
CA SER A 111 -5.07 -14.00 -21.66
C SER A 111 -4.38 -14.86 -22.72
N SER A 112 -3.07 -15.06 -22.60
CA SER A 112 -2.27 -15.86 -23.56
C SER A 112 -2.57 -17.36 -23.51
N SER A 113 -3.00 -17.89 -22.37
CA SER A 113 -3.35 -19.32 -22.24
C SER A 113 -4.73 -19.65 -22.83
N SER A 114 -5.60 -18.66 -23.06
CA SER A 114 -6.96 -18.88 -23.60
C SER A 114 -7.03 -18.97 -25.12
N SER A 115 -5.94 -18.66 -25.85
CA SER A 115 -5.92 -18.62 -27.33
C SER A 115 -5.60 -19.96 -28.00
N SER A 116 -5.43 -21.04 -27.23
CA SER A 116 -5.13 -22.38 -27.77
C SER A 116 -6.36 -23.31 -27.72
N ILE A 117 -7.42 -22.96 -28.45
CA ILE A 117 -8.55 -23.87 -28.71
C ILE A 117 -8.70 -24.05 -30.23
N THR A 118 -7.94 -25.02 -30.73
CA THR A 118 -8.20 -25.90 -31.90
C THR A 118 -9.09 -25.38 -33.04
N SER A 119 -8.48 -25.01 -34.16
CA SER A 119 -9.10 -25.14 -35.48
C SER A 119 -8.72 -26.50 -36.08
N ALA A 120 -9.61 -27.49 -35.99
CA ALA A 120 -9.50 -28.73 -36.75
C ALA A 120 -10.52 -28.69 -37.91
N PRO A 121 -10.11 -28.78 -39.19
CA PRO A 121 -11.05 -28.90 -40.29
C PRO A 121 -11.40 -30.39 -40.52
N GLN A 122 -12.70 -30.69 -40.62
CA GLN A 122 -13.20 -31.87 -41.35
C GLN A 122 -13.74 -31.43 -42.71
#